data_AF-A0AAD1H6C8-F1
#
_entry.id   AF-A0AAD1H6C8-F1
#
_cell.length_a   1.000
_cell.length_b   1.000
_cell.length_c   1.000
_cell.angle_alpha   90.00
_cell.angle_beta   90.00
_cell.angle_gamma   90.00
#
_symmetry.space_group_name_H-M   'P 1'
#
loop_
_entity.id
_entity.type
_entity.pdbx_description
1 polymer ?
#
loop_
_entity_poly.entity_id
_entity_poly.type
_entity_poly.pdbx_seq_one_letter_code
_entity_poly.pdbx_strand_id
1 'polypeptide(L)'
;MRVPAAERVFWRTDTATVWVGYADGGELVFTGWDRVHLDGYEYQITVAADQFDKIRAALSAEPAADVLDLVCTHVEAIMARGERSWLADRGIECGFVSY
;
A
#
# COMPACT_ATOMS: atom_id res chain seq x y z
N MET A 1 -8.06 -15.65 5.78
CA MET A 1 -6.85 -15.01 5.20
C MET A 1 -5.78 -15.02 6.28
N ARG A 2 -4.56 -15.52 6.00
CA ARG A 2 -3.48 -15.52 6.99
C ARG A 2 -2.87 -14.12 6.98
N VAL A 3 -2.99 -13.39 8.09
CA VAL A 3 -2.40 -12.05 8.22
C VAL A 3 -0.86 -12.19 8.23
N PRO A 4 -0.11 -11.47 7.36
CA PRO A 4 1.35 -11.54 7.36
C PRO A 4 1.93 -11.03 8.69
N ALA A 5 3.09 -11.56 9.09
CA ALA A 5 3.69 -11.31 10.41
C ALA A 5 4.09 -9.84 10.71
N ALA A 6 4.02 -8.94 9.72
CA ALA A 6 4.42 -7.53 9.84
C ALA A 6 3.36 -6.54 9.31
N GLU A 7 2.09 -6.93 9.27
CA GLU A 7 1.01 -6.03 8.85
C GLU A 7 0.82 -4.87 9.85
N ARG A 8 0.74 -3.64 9.34
CA ARG A 8 0.52 -2.39 10.09
C ARG A 8 -0.74 -1.71 9.62
N VAL A 9 -1.44 -1.02 10.51
CA VAL A 9 -2.51 -0.10 10.08
C VAL A 9 -1.85 1.04 9.31
N PHE A 10 -2.16 1.11 8.01
CA PHE A 10 -1.68 2.15 7.12
C PHE A 10 -2.55 3.40 7.25
N TRP A 11 -3.86 3.25 7.11
CA TRP A 11 -4.82 4.34 7.15
C TRP A 11 -6.12 3.89 7.82
N ARG A 12 -6.81 4.80 8.50
CA ARG A 12 -8.12 4.49 9.09
C ARG A 12 -9.01 5.72 9.15
N THR A 13 -10.25 5.53 8.71
CA THR A 13 -11.38 6.42 8.97
C THR A 13 -12.54 5.61 9.55
N ASP A 14 -13.66 6.27 9.83
CA ASP A 14 -14.89 5.58 10.24
C ASP A 14 -15.40 4.63 9.14
N THR A 15 -15.11 4.95 7.88
CA THR A 15 -15.65 4.27 6.70
C THR A 15 -14.66 3.33 6.03
N ALA A 16 -13.37 3.42 6.32
CA ALA A 16 -12.36 2.58 5.70
C ALA A 16 -11.22 2.21 6.65
N THR A 17 -10.59 1.08 6.42
CA THR A 17 -9.30 0.76 7.04
C THR A 17 -8.40 0.14 6.01
N VAL A 18 -7.16 0.62 5.96
CA VAL A 18 -6.11 0.10 5.11
C VAL A 18 -5.00 -0.39 6.01
N TRP A 19 -4.48 -1.56 5.66
CA TRP A 19 -3.30 -2.15 6.24
C TRP A 19 -2.21 -2.25 5.19
N VAL A 20 -0.96 -2.26 5.63
CA VAL A 20 0.19 -2.47 4.75
C VAL A 20 1.20 -3.40 5.42
N GLY A 21 1.82 -4.28 4.64
CA GLY A 21 2.87 -5.17 5.12
C GLY A 21 3.60 -5.85 3.96
N TYR A 22 4.58 -6.66 4.29
CA TYR A 22 5.22 -7.54 3.31
C TYR A 22 4.50 -8.89 3.26
N ALA A 23 4.29 -9.41 2.06
CA ALA A 23 3.93 -10.81 1.85
C ALA A 23 5.16 -11.73 2.03
N ASP A 24 4.93 -13.04 2.07
CA ASP A 24 5.99 -14.05 2.23
C ASP A 24 7.02 -14.01 1.08
N GLY A 25 6.64 -13.53 -0.11
CA GLY A 25 7.52 -13.34 -1.27
C GLY A 25 8.31 -12.03 -1.26
N GLY A 26 8.11 -11.17 -0.25
CA GLY A 26 8.77 -9.87 -0.11
C GLY A 26 8.06 -8.72 -0.85
N GLU A 27 6.90 -8.96 -1.46
CA GLU A 27 6.08 -7.92 -2.06
C GLU A 27 5.46 -7.02 -0.99
N LEU A 28 5.32 -5.72 -1.28
CA LEU A 28 4.56 -4.80 -0.45
C LEU A 28 3.08 -4.96 -0.79
N VAL A 29 2.24 -5.21 0.20
CA VAL A 29 0.80 -5.42 0.02
C VAL A 29 0.04 -4.41 0.85
N PHE A 30 -0.85 -3.65 0.19
CA PHE A 30 -1.88 -2.87 0.84
C PHE A 30 -3.17 -3.68 0.81
N THR A 31 -3.79 -3.89 1.98
CA THR A 31 -5.12 -4.49 2.09
C THR A 31 -6.07 -3.41 2.56
N GLY A 32 -7.13 -3.14 1.82
CA GLY A 32 -8.14 -2.17 2.22
C GLY A 32 -9.50 -2.81 2.44
N TRP A 33 -10.22 -2.31 3.43
CA TRP A 33 -11.62 -2.59 3.66
C TRP A 33 -12.38 -1.26 3.65
N ASP A 34 -13.15 -1.03 2.59
CA ASP A 34 -14.08 0.10 2.47
C ASP A 34 -15.46 -0.40 2.90
N ARG A 35 -16.11 0.29 3.84
CA ARG A 35 -17.40 -0.10 4.44
C ARG A 35 -18.60 0.64 3.84
N VAL A 36 -18.37 1.57 2.92
CA VAL A 36 -19.42 2.46 2.39
C VAL A 36 -19.62 2.27 0.89
N HIS A 37 -18.55 2.00 0.14
CA HIS A 37 -18.67 1.72 -1.29
C HIS A 37 -19.11 0.28 -1.55
N LEU A 38 -20.00 0.10 -2.53
CA LEU A 38 -20.43 -1.22 -3.05
C LEU A 38 -20.96 -2.20 -1.99
N ASP A 39 -21.72 -1.72 -1.00
CA ASP A 39 -22.18 -2.49 0.18
C ASP A 39 -21.04 -3.04 1.07
N GLY A 40 -19.86 -2.44 0.94
CA GLY A 40 -18.63 -2.84 1.60
C GLY A 40 -17.82 -3.81 0.73
N TYR A 41 -16.58 -3.47 0.42
CA TYR A 41 -15.68 -4.33 -0.34
C TYR A 41 -14.28 -4.33 0.27
N GLU A 42 -13.57 -5.43 0.05
CA GLU A 42 -12.16 -5.54 0.38
C GLU A 42 -11.32 -5.55 -0.90
N TYR A 43 -10.10 -5.06 -0.80
CA TYR A 43 -9.18 -5.05 -1.92
C TYR A 43 -7.74 -5.26 -1.47
N GLN A 44 -6.92 -5.69 -2.43
CA GLN A 44 -5.49 -5.81 -2.28
C GLN A 44 -4.76 -5.12 -3.44
N ILE A 45 -3.74 -4.34 -3.10
CA ILE A 45 -2.77 -3.77 -4.04
C ILE A 45 -1.42 -4.38 -3.71
N THR A 46 -0.79 -5.03 -4.70
CA THR A 46 0.51 -5.69 -4.53
C THR A 46 1.57 -5.00 -5.37
N VAL A 47 2.70 -4.67 -4.75
CA VAL A 47 3.85 -4.06 -5.42
C VAL A 47 5.05 -5.00 -5.29
N ALA A 48 5.59 -5.45 -6.43
CA ALA A 48 6.74 -6.33 -6.46
C ALA A 48 8.02 -5.59 -6.01
N ALA A 49 8.97 -6.35 -5.45
CA ALA A 49 10.22 -5.80 -4.93
C ALA A 49 11.08 -5.07 -5.98
N ASP A 50 10.94 -5.43 -7.27
CA ASP A 50 11.63 -4.75 -8.37
C ASP A 50 11.16 -3.30 -8.62
N GLN A 51 10.01 -2.92 -8.04
CA GLN A 51 9.51 -1.55 -8.08
C GLN A 51 9.96 -0.71 -6.87
N PHE A 52 10.61 -1.29 -5.87
CA PHE A 52 10.91 -0.62 -4.60
C PHE A 52 11.82 0.60 -4.77
N ASP A 53 12.77 0.55 -5.69
CA ASP A 53 13.65 1.69 -5.96
C ASP A 53 12.87 2.87 -6.56
N LYS A 54 11.80 2.62 -7.32
CA LYS A 54 10.91 3.68 -7.81
C LYS A 54 10.11 4.30 -6.66
N ILE A 55 9.67 3.51 -5.69
CA ILE A 55 8.97 4.01 -4.50
C ILE A 55 9.91 4.90 -3.68
N ARG A 56 11.14 4.45 -3.44
CA ARG A 56 12.17 5.22 -2.73
C ARG A 56 12.46 6.54 -3.44
N ALA A 57 12.69 6.49 -4.76
CA ALA A 57 12.93 7.69 -5.56
C ALA A 57 11.75 8.66 -5.53
N ALA A 58 10.52 8.15 -5.62
CA ALA A 58 9.32 8.98 -5.62
C ALA A 58 8.99 9.64 -4.27
N LEU A 59 9.55 9.12 -3.18
CA LEU A 59 9.47 9.66 -1.83
C LEU A 59 10.77 10.36 -1.40
N SER A 60 11.69 10.58 -2.35
CA SER A 60 13.00 11.22 -2.11
C SER A 60 13.79 10.57 -0.96
N ALA A 61 13.72 9.24 -0.86
CA ALA A 61 14.34 8.47 0.20
C ALA A 61 15.69 7.86 -0.24
N GLU A 62 16.50 7.51 0.75
CA GLU A 62 17.76 6.80 0.54
C GLU A 62 17.54 5.40 -0.07
N PRO A 63 18.45 4.88 -0.91
CA PRO A 63 18.29 3.57 -1.56
C PRO A 63 18.14 2.39 -0.60
N ALA A 64 18.67 2.52 0.62
CA ALA A 64 18.59 1.49 1.65
C ALA A 64 17.36 1.62 2.58
N ALA A 65 16.50 2.63 2.37
CA ALA A 65 15.33 2.82 3.20
C ALA A 65 14.37 1.62 3.07
N ASP A 66 13.86 1.14 4.21
CA ASP A 66 12.79 0.15 4.23
C ASP A 66 11.52 0.76 3.64
N VAL A 67 10.95 0.08 2.65
CA VAL A 67 9.81 0.63 1.90
C VAL A 67 8.55 0.68 2.75
N LEU A 68 8.33 -0.34 3.59
CA LEU A 68 7.17 -0.40 4.50
C LEU A 68 7.20 0.78 5.49
N ASP A 69 8.33 1.02 6.15
CA ASP A 69 8.52 2.19 7.02
C ASP A 69 8.32 3.49 6.25
N LEU A 70 8.90 3.58 5.06
CA LEU A 70 8.86 4.78 4.23
C LEU A 70 7.44 5.14 3.79
N VAL A 71 6.63 4.18 3.32
CA VAL A 71 5.24 4.46 2.93
C VAL A 71 4.41 4.85 4.15
N CYS A 72 4.62 4.21 5.31
CA CYS A 72 3.94 4.57 6.56
C CYS A 72 4.25 6.02 6.98
N THR A 73 5.50 6.49 6.84
CA THR A 73 5.87 7.89 7.09
C THR A 73 5.15 8.87 6.16
N HIS A 74 4.79 8.46 4.95
CA HIS A 74 4.19 9.30 3.91
C HIS A 74 2.70 9.02 3.67
N VAL A 75 2.02 8.39 4.63
CA VAL A 75 0.62 7.97 4.51
C VAL A 75 -0.30 9.09 4.01
N GLU A 76 -0.22 10.29 4.58
CA GLU A 76 -1.09 11.42 4.23
C GLU A 76 -0.97 11.79 2.74
N ALA A 77 0.26 11.82 2.22
CA ALA A 77 0.52 12.17 0.83
C ALA A 77 0.05 11.09 -0.15
N ILE A 78 0.15 9.82 0.26
CA ILE A 78 -0.32 8.68 -0.52
C ILE A 78 -1.85 8.64 -0.53
N MET A 79 -2.48 8.73 0.64
CA MET A 79 -3.93 8.63 0.81
C MET A 79 -4.70 9.85 0.28
N ALA A 80 -4.10 11.04 0.26
CA ALA A 80 -4.70 12.21 -0.39
C ALA A 80 -4.97 11.98 -1.89
N ARG A 81 -4.24 11.05 -2.52
CA ARG A 81 -4.43 10.66 -3.92
C ARG A 81 -5.12 9.30 -4.07
N GLY A 82 -5.01 8.43 -3.06
CA GLY A 82 -5.34 7.01 -3.11
C GLY A 82 -4.13 6.19 -3.58
N GLU A 83 -3.86 5.07 -2.92
CA GLU A 83 -2.63 4.28 -3.03
C GLU A 83 -2.35 3.87 -4.47
N ARG A 84 -3.36 3.28 -5.13
CA ARG A 84 -3.24 2.82 -6.52
C ARG A 84 -3.00 3.98 -7.48
N SER A 85 -3.73 5.08 -7.32
CA SER A 85 -3.57 6.28 -8.15
C SER A 85 -2.19 6.90 -7.94
N TRP A 86 -1.72 6.95 -6.69
CA TRP A 86 -0.41 7.49 -6.34
C TRP A 86 0.73 6.68 -7.00
N LEU A 87 0.63 5.34 -6.98
CA LEU A 87 1.60 4.43 -7.63
C LEU A 87 1.57 4.59 -9.16
N ALA A 88 0.38 4.60 -9.75
CA ALA A 88 0.20 4.73 -11.20
C ALA A 88 0.74 6.06 -11.74
N ASP A 89 0.48 7.18 -11.04
CA ASP A 89 0.98 8.51 -11.40
C ASP A 89 2.53 8.59 -11.41
N ARG A 90 3.21 7.62 -10.78
CA ARG A 90 4.68 7.51 -10.69
C ARG A 90 5.26 6.41 -11.59
N GLY A 91 4.43 5.76 -12.41
CA GLY A 91 4.87 4.65 -13.25
C GLY A 91 5.34 3.43 -12.44
N ILE A 92 4.77 3.25 -11.24
CA ILE A 92 5.02 2.09 -10.39
C ILE A 92 3.94 1.05 -10.69
N GLU A 93 4.37 -0.10 -11.19
CA GLU A 93 3.46 -1.20 -11.52
C GLU A 93 2.94 -1.86 -10.23
N CYS A 94 1.65 -2.18 -10.21
CA CYS A 94 1.03 -2.90 -9.10
C CYS A 94 -0.07 -3.85 -9.60
N GLY A 95 -0.24 -4.96 -8.89
CA GLY A 95 -1.41 -5.82 -9.00
C GLY A 95 -2.57 -5.24 -8.21
N PHE A 96 -3.80 -5.49 -8.67
CA PHE A 96 -5.03 -5.10 -7.96
C PHE A 96 -6.08 -6.22 -8.04
N VAL A 97 -6.63 -6.59 -6.89
CA VAL A 97 -7.75 -7.52 -6.77
C VAL A 97 -8.75 -6.96 -5.76
N SER A 98 -10.05 -7.11 -6.02
CA SER A 98 -11.14 -6.73 -5.10
C SER A 98 -12.13 -7.88 -4.95
N TYR A 99 -12.78 -7.98 -3.79
CA TYR A 99 -13.72 -9.06 -3.46
C TYR A 99 -14.82 -8.60 -2.49
#